data_AF-A0A9E2JZI0-F1
#
_entry.id   AF-A0A9E2JZI0-F1
#
_cell.length_a   1.000
_cell.length_b   1.000
_cell.length_c   1.000
_cell.angle_alpha   90.00
_cell.angle_beta   90.00
_cell.angle_gamma   90.00
#
_symmetry.space_group_name_H-M   'P 1'
#
loop_
_entity.id
_entity.type
_entity.pdbx_description
1 polymer ?
#
loop_
_entity_poly.entity_id
_entity_poly.type
_entity_poly.pdbx_seq_one_letter_code
_entity_poly.pdbx_strand_id
1 'polypeptide(L)'
;MGNDDRDDHDSVLEKVDQLVDDVLGTDIAPVEPEDRWARRQRILDSWTAIILAIAAVATTWASFQASQWANAQSDAQSVSAIQRSDANRAASEATSQSVVDSEMWIAWVEAVASGQKDRAGFLRDRFSPALDRAQKEWLGRVPVDAEGNPSQVPDGTPLDLPSYVVPAQLTADELSNKAESSLADADEASNISTRYVMLAVLFALVLFFASVATKFSAPKIQVALILTGLTLLVLTTVRMLLLPQLL
;
A
#
# COMPACT_ATOMS: atom_id res chain seq x y z
N MET A 1 -51.02 40.28 87.46
CA MET A 1 -51.25 39.43 86.27
C MET A 1 -50.62 40.13 85.09
N GLY A 2 -49.65 39.62 84.35
CA GLY A 2 -48.80 38.44 84.51
C GLY A 2 -47.44 38.85 83.94
N ASN A 3 -46.36 38.46 84.62
CA ASN A 3 -44.99 38.74 84.21
C ASN A 3 -44.36 37.39 83.86
N ASP A 4 -44.91 36.76 82.81
CA ASP A 4 -44.68 35.34 82.45
C ASP A 4 -44.39 35.18 80.95
N ASP A 5 -43.71 36.15 80.34
CA ASP A 5 -43.32 36.11 78.91
C ASP A 5 -41.80 36.27 78.70
N ARG A 6 -40.99 36.47 79.76
CA ARG A 6 -39.53 36.64 79.60
C ARG A 6 -38.74 35.34 79.72
N ASP A 7 -39.25 34.37 80.49
CA ASP A 7 -38.54 33.11 80.73
C ASP A 7 -38.64 32.15 79.52
N ASP A 8 -39.70 32.26 78.69
CA ASP A 8 -39.88 31.40 77.52
C ASP A 8 -39.00 31.84 76.34
N HIS A 9 -38.71 33.13 76.21
CA HIS A 9 -37.80 33.63 75.16
C HIS A 9 -36.35 33.23 75.41
N ASP A 10 -35.86 33.26 76.64
CA ASP A 10 -34.50 32.79 76.96
C ASP A 10 -34.37 31.27 76.78
N SER A 11 -35.42 30.51 77.12
CA SER A 11 -35.50 29.05 76.89
C SER A 11 -35.50 28.67 75.40
N VAL A 12 -36.20 29.45 74.56
CA VAL A 12 -36.20 29.23 73.11
C VAL A 12 -34.86 29.62 72.51
N LEU A 13 -34.23 30.70 72.98
CA LEU A 13 -32.91 31.10 72.52
C LEU A 13 -31.84 30.08 72.93
N GLU A 14 -31.90 29.55 74.16
CA GLU A 14 -30.99 28.50 74.65
C GLU A 14 -31.18 27.18 73.89
N LYS A 15 -32.44 26.82 73.57
CA LYS A 15 -32.71 25.67 72.69
C LYS A 15 -32.24 25.89 71.26
N VAL A 16 -32.34 27.10 70.73
CA VAL A 16 -31.84 27.43 69.39
C VAL A 16 -30.33 27.42 69.39
N ASP A 17 -29.67 27.95 70.41
CA ASP A 17 -28.21 27.92 70.53
C ASP A 17 -27.70 26.48 70.66
N GLN A 18 -28.40 25.66 71.45
CA GLN A 18 -28.11 24.24 71.60
C GLN A 18 -28.39 23.44 70.32
N LEU A 19 -29.44 23.77 69.57
CA LEU A 19 -29.74 23.15 68.27
C LEU A 19 -28.74 23.60 67.20
N VAL A 20 -28.28 24.84 67.25
CA VAL A 20 -27.24 25.38 66.36
C VAL A 20 -25.91 24.72 66.67
N ASP A 21 -25.55 24.52 67.95
CA ASP A 21 -24.37 23.75 68.34
C ASP A 21 -24.51 22.25 68.02
N ASP A 22 -25.70 21.66 68.05
CA ASP A 22 -25.90 20.24 67.71
C ASP A 22 -25.94 20.01 66.18
N VAL A 23 -26.40 20.99 65.40
CA VAL A 23 -26.47 20.97 63.92
C VAL A 23 -25.18 21.47 63.26
N LEU A 24 -24.44 22.39 63.89
CA LEU A 24 -23.12 22.84 63.43
C LEU A 24 -21.97 22.07 64.09
N GLY A 25 -22.19 21.52 65.29
CA GLY A 25 -21.26 20.67 66.03
C GLY A 25 -21.53 19.17 65.86
N THR A 26 -22.51 18.77 65.04
CA THR A 26 -22.45 17.47 64.37
C THR A 26 -21.21 17.50 63.52
N ASP A 27 -20.13 16.92 64.05
CA ASP A 27 -18.85 16.66 63.40
C ASP A 27 -19.02 16.68 61.88
N ILE A 28 -18.75 17.82 61.24
CA ILE A 28 -18.32 17.78 59.85
C ILE A 28 -17.00 17.07 59.96
N ALA A 29 -17.05 15.74 59.89
CA ALA A 29 -15.88 14.88 59.90
C ALA A 29 -14.87 15.60 59.00
N PRO A 30 -13.71 16.01 59.54
CA PRO A 30 -12.77 16.81 58.77
C PRO A 30 -12.60 16.07 57.46
N VAL A 31 -12.93 16.71 56.32
CA VAL A 31 -12.89 16.06 55.00
C VAL A 31 -11.56 15.34 54.95
N GLU A 32 -11.59 14.02 55.12
CA GLU A 32 -10.35 13.27 55.36
C GLU A 32 -9.45 13.61 54.18
N PRO A 33 -8.22 14.09 54.41
CA PRO A 33 -7.37 14.59 53.35
C PRO A 33 -7.27 13.48 52.32
N GLU A 34 -7.86 13.73 51.15
CA GLU A 34 -8.07 12.71 50.11
C GLU A 34 -6.82 11.86 49.99
N ASP A 35 -6.97 10.56 50.29
CA ASP A 35 -5.87 9.62 50.31
C ASP A 35 -5.04 9.83 49.05
N ARG A 36 -3.77 10.23 49.19
CA ARG A 36 -2.86 10.56 48.07
C ARG A 36 -2.83 9.45 47.01
N TRP A 37 -3.08 8.22 47.43
CA TRP A 37 -3.23 7.01 46.63
C TRP A 37 -4.50 7.02 45.77
N ALA A 38 -5.65 7.42 46.32
CA ALA A 38 -6.92 7.54 45.59
C ALA A 38 -6.90 8.68 44.55
N ARG A 39 -6.31 9.84 44.89
CA ARG A 39 -6.13 10.93 43.92
C ARG A 39 -5.25 10.50 42.75
N ARG A 40 -4.13 9.84 43.05
CA ARG A 40 -3.20 9.34 42.04
C ARG A 40 -3.85 8.29 41.15
N GLN A 41 -4.64 7.37 41.72
CA GLN A 41 -5.35 6.35 40.96
C GLN A 41 -6.34 6.98 39.98
N ARG A 42 -7.15 7.96 40.41
CA ARG A 42 -8.09 8.68 39.53
C ARG A 42 -7.42 9.36 38.35
N ILE A 43 -6.27 10.00 38.59
CA ILE A 43 -5.48 10.64 37.53
C ILE A 43 -4.96 9.59 36.55
N LEU A 44 -4.43 8.47 37.04
CA LEU A 44 -3.94 7.38 36.20
C LEU A 44 -5.06 6.74 35.37
N ASP A 45 -6.24 6.54 35.94
CA ASP A 45 -7.42 6.00 35.25
C ASP A 45 -7.95 6.96 34.17
N SER A 46 -7.87 8.26 34.41
CA SER A 46 -8.23 9.27 33.40
C SER A 46 -7.23 9.27 32.23
N TRP A 47 -5.93 9.20 32.53
CA TRP A 47 -4.89 9.14 31.50
C TRP A 47 -4.94 7.85 30.69
N THR A 48 -5.18 6.70 31.32
CA THR A 48 -5.36 5.43 30.59
C THR A 48 -6.58 5.50 29.68
N ALA A 49 -7.72 6.02 30.14
CA ALA A 49 -8.90 6.19 29.30
C ALA A 49 -8.63 7.06 28.05
N ILE A 50 -7.89 8.16 28.22
CA ILE A 50 -7.47 9.03 27.09
C ILE A 50 -6.55 8.28 26.13
N ILE A 51 -5.54 7.57 26.65
CA ILE A 51 -4.61 6.76 25.83
C ILE A 51 -5.37 5.70 25.04
N LEU A 52 -6.33 4.99 25.67
CA LEU A 52 -7.15 4.00 25.00
C LEU A 52 -7.99 4.63 23.87
N ALA A 53 -8.64 5.76 24.13
CA ALA A 53 -9.47 6.43 23.14
C ALA A 53 -8.66 6.86 21.90
N ILE A 54 -7.49 7.49 22.13
CA ILE A 54 -6.60 7.92 21.04
C ILE A 54 -6.06 6.70 20.28
N ALA A 55 -5.59 5.67 20.99
CA ALA A 55 -5.06 4.46 20.35
C ALA A 55 -6.13 3.72 19.54
N ALA A 56 -7.39 3.70 19.98
CA ALA A 56 -8.49 3.10 19.24
C ALA A 56 -8.76 3.84 17.92
N VAL A 57 -8.90 5.17 17.96
CA VAL A 57 -9.09 5.99 16.75
C VAL A 57 -7.92 5.84 15.79
N ALA A 58 -6.69 5.87 16.31
CA ALA A 58 -5.49 5.69 15.50
C ALA A 58 -5.39 4.29 14.90
N THR A 59 -5.79 3.24 15.63
CA THR A 59 -5.89 1.87 15.09
C THR A 59 -6.86 1.83 13.92
N THR A 60 -8.06 2.40 14.09
CA THR A 60 -9.07 2.45 13.04
C THR A 60 -8.59 3.22 11.81
N TRP A 61 -7.94 4.38 11.99
CA TRP A 61 -7.39 5.15 10.88
C TRP A 61 -6.27 4.43 10.15
N ALA A 62 -5.36 3.78 10.89
CA ALA A 62 -4.29 2.98 10.29
C ALA A 62 -4.88 1.81 9.47
N SER A 63 -5.86 1.09 10.00
CA SER A 63 -6.55 0.02 9.27
C SER A 63 -7.28 0.52 8.02
N PHE A 64 -7.93 1.69 8.10
CA PHE A 64 -8.58 2.33 6.95
C PHE A 64 -7.55 2.65 5.86
N GLN A 65 -6.45 3.30 6.22
CA GLN A 65 -5.38 3.63 5.27
C GLN A 65 -4.73 2.38 4.67
N ALA A 66 -4.52 1.32 5.46
CA ALA A 66 -4.05 0.04 4.94
C ALA A 66 -4.96 -0.49 3.83
N SER A 67 -6.28 -0.43 4.04
CA SER A 67 -7.27 -0.87 3.05
C SER A 67 -7.26 0.01 1.79
N GLN A 68 -7.14 1.34 1.93
CA GLN A 68 -7.09 2.24 0.78
C GLN A 68 -5.86 1.98 -0.10
N TRP A 69 -4.69 1.80 0.51
CA TRP A 69 -3.47 1.46 -0.21
C TRP A 69 -3.51 0.05 -0.80
N ALA A 70 -4.18 -0.92 -0.13
CA ALA A 70 -4.39 -2.25 -0.70
C ALA A 70 -5.31 -2.21 -1.93
N ASN A 71 -6.31 -1.33 -1.95
CA ASN A 71 -7.15 -1.11 -3.13
C ASN A 71 -6.33 -0.51 -4.28
N ALA A 72 -5.53 0.53 -4.01
CA ALA A 72 -4.64 1.11 -5.01
C ALA A 72 -3.64 0.10 -5.59
N GLN A 73 -3.09 -0.78 -4.74
CA GLN A 73 -2.28 -1.91 -5.16
C GLN A 73 -3.06 -2.84 -6.11
N SER A 74 -4.28 -3.24 -5.73
CA SER A 74 -5.12 -4.13 -6.53
C SER A 74 -5.46 -3.52 -7.90
N ASP A 75 -5.77 -2.23 -7.94
CA ASP A 75 -6.08 -1.51 -9.19
C ASP A 75 -4.86 -1.51 -10.12
N ALA A 76 -3.69 -1.14 -9.60
CA ALA A 76 -2.44 -1.13 -10.37
C ALA A 76 -2.03 -2.55 -10.85
N GLN A 77 -2.24 -3.58 -10.02
CA GLN A 77 -2.04 -4.98 -10.43
C GLN A 77 -3.01 -5.39 -11.54
N SER A 78 -4.27 -4.96 -11.49
CA SER A 78 -5.24 -5.23 -12.54
C SER A 78 -4.82 -4.61 -13.87
N VAL A 79 -4.36 -3.35 -13.85
CA VAL A 79 -3.82 -2.66 -15.03
C VAL A 79 -2.60 -3.40 -15.58
N SER A 80 -1.65 -3.79 -14.72
CA SER A 80 -0.48 -4.58 -15.12
C SER A 80 -0.88 -5.91 -15.77
N ALA A 81 -1.86 -6.62 -15.22
CA ALA A 81 -2.34 -7.89 -15.76
C ALA A 81 -2.99 -7.73 -17.15
N ILE A 82 -3.79 -6.69 -17.36
CA ILE A 82 -4.38 -6.36 -18.67
C ILE A 82 -3.27 -6.08 -19.69
N GLN A 83 -2.32 -5.22 -19.33
CA GLN A 83 -1.19 -4.86 -20.20
C GLN A 83 -0.32 -6.07 -20.54
N ARG A 84 -0.06 -6.98 -19.59
CA ARG A 84 0.64 -8.26 -19.86
C ARG A 84 -0.16 -9.17 -20.79
N SER A 85 -1.48 -9.23 -20.63
CA SER A 85 -2.33 -10.03 -21.51
C SER A 85 -2.28 -9.50 -22.95
N ASP A 86 -2.34 -8.18 -23.13
CA ASP A 86 -2.26 -7.55 -24.45
C ASP A 86 -0.85 -7.68 -25.05
N ALA A 87 0.21 -7.56 -24.23
CA ALA A 87 1.59 -7.82 -24.65
C ALA A 87 1.75 -9.25 -25.17
N ASN A 88 1.23 -10.25 -24.44
CA ASN A 88 1.28 -11.64 -24.84
C ASN A 88 0.51 -11.90 -26.15
N ARG A 89 -0.62 -11.21 -26.36
CA ARG A 89 -1.37 -11.29 -27.61
C ARG A 89 -0.55 -10.73 -28.77
N ALA A 90 0.09 -9.57 -28.60
CA ALA A 90 0.95 -8.96 -29.60
C ALA A 90 2.21 -9.80 -29.88
N ALA A 91 2.84 -10.40 -28.86
CA ALA A 91 3.96 -11.31 -29.01
C ALA A 91 3.58 -12.59 -29.78
N SER A 92 2.37 -13.11 -29.53
CA SER A 92 1.85 -14.27 -30.26
C SER A 92 1.61 -13.94 -31.74
N GLU A 93 1.07 -12.75 -32.04
CA GLU A 93 0.94 -12.24 -33.40
C GLU A 93 2.31 -12.08 -34.09
N ALA A 94 3.30 -11.51 -33.38
CA ALA A 94 4.66 -11.36 -33.90
C ALA A 94 5.32 -12.70 -34.22
N THR A 95 5.10 -13.70 -33.35
CA THR A 95 5.56 -15.07 -33.56
C THR A 95 4.89 -15.70 -34.77
N SER A 96 3.56 -15.56 -34.88
CA SER A 96 2.80 -16.07 -36.05
C SER A 96 3.28 -15.45 -37.35
N GLN A 97 3.47 -14.13 -37.38
CA GLN A 97 4.00 -13.42 -38.55
C GLN A 97 5.40 -13.91 -38.92
N SER A 98 6.26 -14.15 -37.93
CA SER A 98 7.63 -14.64 -38.19
C SER A 98 7.67 -16.05 -38.74
N VAL A 99 6.74 -16.92 -38.31
CA VAL A 99 6.57 -18.25 -38.90
C VAL A 99 6.11 -18.14 -40.35
N VAL A 100 5.08 -17.33 -40.63
CA VAL A 100 4.59 -17.10 -42.00
C VAL A 100 5.68 -16.53 -42.90
N ASP A 101 6.46 -15.55 -42.42
CA ASP A 101 7.56 -14.95 -43.16
C ASP A 101 8.70 -15.96 -43.42
N SER A 102 8.99 -16.84 -42.46
CA SER A 102 9.96 -17.93 -42.62
C SER A 102 9.51 -18.91 -43.71
N GLU A 103 8.26 -19.36 -43.68
CA GLU A 103 7.70 -20.27 -44.67
C GLU A 103 7.67 -19.65 -46.07
N MET A 104 7.25 -18.39 -46.15
CA MET A 104 7.21 -17.62 -47.40
C MET A 104 8.61 -17.45 -48.00
N TRP A 105 9.60 -17.16 -47.15
CA TRP A 105 11.00 -17.05 -47.55
C TRP A 105 11.56 -18.39 -48.07
N ILE A 106 11.34 -19.49 -47.34
CA ILE A 106 11.79 -20.84 -47.75
C ILE A 106 11.17 -21.22 -49.10
N ALA A 107 9.86 -21.00 -49.27
CA ALA A 107 9.15 -21.29 -50.52
C ALA A 107 9.68 -20.44 -51.69
N TRP A 108 10.05 -19.18 -51.44
CA TRP A 108 10.67 -18.32 -52.43
C TRP A 108 12.07 -18.80 -52.82
N VAL A 109 12.91 -19.16 -51.84
CA VAL A 109 14.26 -19.70 -52.07
C VAL A 109 14.18 -20.98 -52.92
N GLU A 110 13.26 -21.89 -52.63
CA GLU A 110 13.05 -23.12 -53.40
C GLU A 110 12.60 -22.82 -54.85
N ALA A 111 11.69 -21.87 -55.03
CA ALA A 111 11.23 -21.44 -56.36
C ALA A 111 12.36 -20.82 -57.20
N VAL A 112 13.22 -20.01 -56.57
CA VAL A 112 14.41 -19.44 -57.21
C VAL A 112 15.41 -20.53 -57.59
N ALA A 113 15.71 -21.45 -56.66
CA ALA A 113 16.63 -22.57 -56.90
C ALA A 113 16.14 -23.50 -58.02
N SER A 114 14.83 -23.67 -58.16
CA SER A 114 14.19 -24.48 -59.20
C SER A 114 14.01 -23.75 -60.54
N GLY A 115 14.44 -22.49 -60.66
CA GLY A 115 14.27 -21.68 -61.88
C GLY A 115 12.83 -21.25 -62.18
N GLN A 116 11.90 -21.40 -61.23
CA GLN A 116 10.48 -21.07 -61.39
C GLN A 116 10.23 -19.56 -61.21
N LYS A 117 10.64 -18.74 -62.19
CA LYS A 117 10.62 -17.26 -62.11
C LYS A 117 9.25 -16.67 -61.77
N ASP A 118 8.18 -17.17 -62.38
CA ASP A 118 6.82 -16.66 -62.15
C ASP A 118 6.36 -16.93 -60.71
N ARG A 119 6.67 -18.13 -60.18
CA ARG A 119 6.38 -18.50 -58.78
C ARG A 119 7.20 -17.65 -57.80
N ALA A 120 8.48 -17.44 -58.08
CA ALA A 120 9.35 -16.60 -57.26
C ALA A 120 8.86 -15.14 -57.23
N GLY A 121 8.44 -14.58 -58.36
CA GLY A 121 7.83 -13.25 -58.43
C GLY A 121 6.54 -13.17 -57.61
N PHE A 122 5.62 -14.13 -57.81
CA PHE A 122 4.35 -14.20 -57.09
C PHE A 122 4.51 -14.26 -55.56
N LEU A 123 5.51 -14.99 -55.06
CA LEU A 123 5.82 -15.09 -53.63
C LEU A 123 6.47 -13.80 -53.11
N ARG A 124 7.43 -13.23 -53.86
CA ARG A 124 8.11 -11.99 -53.50
C ARG A 124 7.13 -10.83 -53.33
N ASP A 125 6.14 -10.71 -54.21
CA ASP A 125 5.11 -9.67 -54.15
C ASP A 125 4.21 -9.75 -52.90
N ARG A 126 4.23 -10.88 -52.19
CA ARG A 126 3.43 -11.16 -50.98
C ARG A 126 4.23 -11.14 -49.69
N PHE A 127 5.52 -10.84 -49.75
CA PHE A 127 6.33 -10.71 -48.54
C PHE A 127 5.76 -9.62 -47.65
N SER A 128 5.84 -9.84 -46.34
CA SER A 128 5.59 -8.77 -45.40
C SER A 128 6.58 -7.62 -45.65
N PRO A 129 6.20 -6.36 -45.33
CA PRO A 129 7.12 -5.24 -45.42
C PRO A 129 8.40 -5.44 -44.59
N ALA A 130 8.33 -6.19 -43.49
CA ALA A 130 9.48 -6.52 -42.65
C ALA A 130 10.43 -7.48 -43.37
N LEU A 131 9.90 -8.58 -43.91
CA LEU A 131 10.66 -9.57 -44.67
C LEU A 131 11.26 -8.97 -45.94
N ASP A 132 10.51 -8.16 -46.69
CA ASP A 132 11.01 -7.55 -47.92
C ASP A 132 12.21 -6.62 -47.67
N ARG A 133 12.13 -5.76 -46.64
CA ARG A 133 13.26 -4.91 -46.22
C ARG A 133 14.48 -5.74 -45.83
N ALA A 134 14.27 -6.72 -44.93
CA ALA A 134 15.35 -7.55 -44.44
C ALA A 134 15.99 -8.37 -45.57
N GLN A 135 15.20 -8.88 -46.51
CA GLN A 135 15.73 -9.63 -47.64
C GLN A 135 16.45 -8.76 -48.65
N LYS A 136 15.99 -7.54 -48.90
CA LYS A 136 16.73 -6.57 -49.74
C LYS A 136 18.10 -6.27 -49.15
N GLU A 137 18.16 -6.07 -47.82
CA GLU A 137 19.42 -5.89 -47.12
C GLU A 137 20.30 -7.14 -47.20
N TRP A 138 19.75 -8.31 -46.90
CA TRP A 138 20.48 -9.58 -46.94
C TRP A 138 21.05 -9.88 -48.32
N LEU A 139 20.25 -9.72 -49.39
CA LEU A 139 20.73 -9.88 -50.77
C LEU A 139 21.76 -8.82 -51.18
N GLY A 140 21.67 -7.61 -50.60
CA GLY A 140 22.67 -6.57 -50.80
C GLY A 140 24.04 -6.91 -50.21
N ARG A 141 24.12 -7.91 -49.32
CA ARG A 141 25.38 -8.41 -48.74
C ARG A 141 26.04 -9.50 -49.59
N VAL A 142 25.40 -9.96 -50.66
CA VAL A 142 25.94 -10.99 -51.56
C VAL A 142 27.17 -10.41 -52.28
N PRO A 143 28.39 -10.91 -52.03
CA PRO A 143 29.55 -10.51 -52.80
C PRO A 143 29.41 -10.95 -54.26
N VAL A 144 29.82 -10.08 -55.19
CA VAL A 144 29.90 -10.39 -56.62
C VAL A 144 31.36 -10.61 -57.02
N ASP A 145 31.60 -11.57 -57.91
CA ASP A 145 32.92 -11.81 -58.50
C ASP A 145 33.29 -10.73 -59.55
N ALA A 146 34.49 -10.85 -60.13
CA ALA A 146 35.00 -9.90 -61.13
C ALA A 146 34.16 -9.89 -62.42
N GLU A 147 33.44 -10.98 -62.67
CA GLU A 147 32.53 -11.18 -63.80
C GLU A 147 31.09 -10.72 -63.51
N GLY A 148 30.82 -10.25 -62.28
CA GLY A 148 29.52 -9.75 -61.84
C GLY A 148 28.53 -10.83 -61.40
N ASN A 149 28.97 -12.07 -61.23
CA ASN A 149 28.15 -13.17 -60.72
C ASN A 149 28.18 -13.24 -59.18
N PRO A 150 27.09 -13.69 -58.53
CA PRO A 150 27.08 -13.94 -57.10
C PRO A 150 28.13 -14.99 -56.72
N SER A 151 29.09 -14.65 -55.86
CA SER A 151 30.19 -15.55 -55.50
C SER A 151 29.91 -16.40 -54.26
N GLN A 152 29.21 -15.84 -53.27
CA GLN A 152 28.89 -16.53 -52.02
C GLN A 152 27.56 -16.05 -51.44
N VAL A 153 26.81 -16.96 -50.82
CA VAL A 153 25.59 -16.64 -50.07
C VAL A 153 25.99 -16.09 -48.68
N PRO A 154 25.45 -14.94 -48.24
CA PRO A 154 25.70 -14.42 -46.90
C PRO A 154 25.28 -15.39 -45.80
N ASP A 155 25.97 -15.36 -44.67
CA ASP A 155 25.63 -16.20 -43.51
C ASP A 155 24.22 -15.90 -42.97
N GLY A 156 23.55 -16.93 -42.47
CA GLY A 156 22.21 -16.84 -41.88
C GLY A 156 21.10 -16.58 -42.90
N THR A 157 19.99 -16.04 -42.41
CA THR A 157 18.79 -15.71 -43.19
C THR A 157 18.43 -14.23 -43.03
N PRO A 158 17.58 -13.66 -43.90
CA PRO A 158 17.07 -12.31 -43.68
C PRO A 158 16.39 -12.11 -42.33
N LEU A 159 15.79 -13.15 -41.76
CA LEU A 159 15.08 -13.08 -40.48
C LEU A 159 16.03 -12.95 -39.28
N ASP A 160 17.31 -13.28 -39.44
CA ASP A 160 18.35 -13.10 -38.40
C ASP A 160 18.90 -11.67 -38.36
N LEU A 161 18.53 -10.82 -39.34
CA LEU A 161 19.03 -9.46 -39.41
C LEU A 161 18.33 -8.55 -38.40
N PRO A 162 19.05 -7.61 -37.76
CA PRO A 162 18.44 -6.59 -36.90
C PRO A 162 17.40 -5.71 -37.60
N SER A 163 17.45 -5.64 -38.94
CA SER A 163 16.48 -4.92 -39.77
C SER A 163 15.11 -5.62 -39.84
N TYR A 164 15.05 -6.92 -39.53
CA TYR A 164 13.82 -7.68 -39.47
C TYR A 164 13.10 -7.37 -38.15
N VAL A 165 12.19 -6.40 -38.21
CA VAL A 165 11.38 -5.98 -37.07
C VAL A 165 9.92 -6.15 -37.41
N VAL A 166 9.25 -7.04 -36.68
CA VAL A 166 7.81 -7.25 -36.79
C VAL A 166 7.10 -6.17 -35.97
N PRO A 167 6.17 -5.39 -36.56
CA PRO A 167 5.49 -4.31 -35.84
C PRO A 167 4.79 -4.77 -34.55
N ALA A 168 4.21 -5.97 -34.54
CA ALA A 168 3.57 -6.54 -33.36
C ALA A 168 4.55 -6.82 -32.20
N GLN A 169 5.83 -7.08 -32.50
CA GLN A 169 6.86 -7.26 -31.47
C GLN A 169 7.11 -5.94 -30.73
N LEU A 170 7.20 -4.82 -31.46
CA LEU A 170 7.37 -3.50 -30.83
C LEU A 170 6.19 -3.15 -29.92
N THR A 171 4.97 -3.46 -30.34
CA THR A 171 3.77 -3.29 -29.51
C THR A 171 3.82 -4.17 -28.27
N ALA A 172 4.27 -5.42 -28.40
CA ALA A 172 4.42 -6.33 -27.27
C ALA A 172 5.43 -5.78 -26.24
N ASP A 173 6.57 -5.30 -26.71
CA ASP A 173 7.63 -4.75 -25.85
C ASP A 173 7.15 -3.46 -25.15
N GLU A 174 6.45 -2.58 -25.86
CA GLU A 174 5.87 -1.35 -25.28
C GLU A 174 4.85 -1.67 -24.18
N LEU A 175 3.94 -2.62 -24.43
CA LEU A 175 2.93 -3.04 -23.46
C LEU A 175 3.57 -3.75 -22.26
N SER A 176 4.62 -4.54 -22.47
CA SER A 176 5.37 -5.17 -21.39
C SER A 176 6.03 -4.13 -20.48
N ASN A 177 6.66 -3.10 -21.06
CA ASN A 177 7.25 -2.00 -20.30
C ASN A 177 6.20 -1.22 -19.50
N LYS A 178 5.02 -0.97 -20.09
CA LYS A 178 3.90 -0.35 -19.38
C LYS A 178 3.41 -1.21 -18.20
N ALA A 179 3.36 -2.53 -18.39
CA ALA A 179 2.99 -3.46 -17.34
C ALA A 179 3.96 -3.48 -16.17
N GLU A 180 5.27 -3.33 -16.44
CA GLU A 180 6.30 -3.21 -15.41
C GLU A 180 6.16 -1.93 -14.60
N SER A 181 5.87 -0.80 -15.25
CA SER A 181 5.57 0.46 -14.56
C SER A 181 4.36 0.33 -13.62
N SER A 182 3.25 -0.23 -14.11
CA SER A 182 2.06 -0.44 -13.29
C SER A 182 2.31 -1.40 -12.11
N LEU A 183 3.20 -2.38 -12.29
CA LEU A 183 3.58 -3.29 -11.21
C LEU A 183 4.44 -2.58 -10.15
N ALA A 184 5.34 -1.68 -10.56
CA ALA A 184 6.13 -0.87 -9.63
C ALA A 184 5.22 0.04 -8.76
N ASP A 185 4.20 0.65 -9.37
CA ASP A 185 3.19 1.43 -8.63
C ASP A 185 2.42 0.55 -7.62
N ALA A 186 2.05 -0.67 -8.03
CA ALA A 186 1.40 -1.63 -7.14
C ALA A 186 2.29 -2.03 -5.95
N ASP A 187 3.59 -2.24 -6.18
CA ASP A 187 4.55 -2.59 -5.14
C ASP A 187 4.75 -1.44 -4.15
N GLU A 188 4.80 -0.20 -4.62
CA GLU A 188 4.84 0.98 -3.76
C GLU A 188 3.58 1.07 -2.88
N ALA A 189 2.40 0.90 -3.47
CA ALA A 189 1.13 0.89 -2.74
C ALA A 189 1.07 -0.24 -1.71
N SER A 190 1.52 -1.44 -2.07
CA SER A 190 1.63 -2.60 -1.17
C SER A 190 2.52 -2.33 0.04
N ASN A 191 3.68 -1.69 -0.20
CA ASN A 191 4.62 -1.35 0.85
C ASN A 191 4.01 -0.34 1.83
N ILE A 192 3.27 0.64 1.34
CA ILE A 192 2.59 1.62 2.18
C ILE A 192 1.44 0.97 2.97
N SER A 193 0.62 0.13 2.33
CA SER A 193 -0.44 -0.64 2.99
C SER A 193 0.12 -1.47 4.15
N THR A 194 1.21 -2.21 3.89
CA THR A 194 1.87 -3.05 4.90
C THR A 194 2.37 -2.22 6.09
N ARG A 195 2.90 -1.02 5.86
CA ARG A 195 3.33 -0.12 6.95
C ARG A 195 2.15 0.31 7.80
N TYR A 196 0.99 0.61 7.21
CA TYR A 196 -0.21 0.93 7.98
C TYR A 196 -0.76 -0.25 8.78
N VAL A 197 -0.71 -1.48 8.24
CA VAL A 197 -1.03 -2.69 9.00
C VAL A 197 -0.14 -2.82 10.23
N MET A 198 1.17 -2.60 10.09
CA MET A 198 2.09 -2.62 11.23
C MET A 198 1.76 -1.53 12.27
N LEU A 199 1.38 -0.33 11.85
CA LEU A 199 0.96 0.73 12.76
C LEU A 199 -0.31 0.34 13.55
N ALA A 200 -1.29 -0.28 12.90
CA ALA A 200 -2.49 -0.77 13.58
C ALA A 200 -2.14 -1.82 14.66
N VAL A 201 -1.20 -2.73 14.37
CA VAL A 201 -0.69 -3.70 15.36
C VAL A 201 0.02 -3.01 16.52
N LEU A 202 0.83 -1.98 16.26
CA LEU A 202 1.49 -1.20 17.31
C LEU A 202 0.48 -0.45 18.19
N PHE A 203 -0.58 0.14 17.63
CA PHE A 203 -1.65 0.73 18.42
C PHE A 203 -2.43 -0.30 19.23
N ALA A 204 -2.64 -1.51 18.71
CA ALA A 204 -3.23 -2.61 19.48
C ALA A 204 -2.36 -2.99 20.70
N LEU A 205 -1.03 -2.95 20.57
CA LEU A 205 -0.11 -3.13 21.72
C LEU A 205 -0.22 -1.99 22.74
N VAL A 206 -0.41 -0.74 22.29
CA VAL A 206 -0.69 0.39 23.18
C VAL A 206 -1.98 0.17 23.97
N LEU A 207 -3.06 -0.24 23.29
CA LEU A 207 -4.34 -0.59 23.92
C LEU A 207 -4.15 -1.69 24.96
N PHE A 208 -3.36 -2.72 24.65
CA PHE A 208 -3.05 -3.80 25.57
C PHE A 208 -2.31 -3.29 26.82
N PHE A 209 -1.23 -2.54 26.66
CA PHE A 209 -0.47 -2.02 27.82
C PHE A 209 -1.32 -1.10 28.70
N ALA A 210 -2.11 -0.23 28.09
CA ALA A 210 -2.99 0.66 28.83
C ALA A 210 -4.13 -0.10 29.55
N SER A 211 -4.69 -1.14 28.92
CA SER A 211 -5.71 -2.01 29.53
C SER A 211 -5.17 -2.90 30.66
N VAL A 212 -3.92 -3.34 30.56
CA VAL A 212 -3.27 -4.16 31.58
C VAL A 212 -2.81 -3.30 32.76
N ALA A 213 -2.40 -2.04 32.51
CA ALA A 213 -1.99 -1.12 33.57
C ALA A 213 -3.09 -0.86 34.61
N THR A 214 -4.38 -0.82 34.21
CA THR A 214 -5.50 -0.59 35.13
C THR A 214 -5.76 -1.77 36.08
N LYS A 215 -5.22 -2.97 35.80
CA LYS A 215 -5.44 -4.17 36.61
C LYS A 215 -4.39 -4.37 37.72
N PHE A 216 -3.30 -3.61 37.71
CA PHE A 216 -2.21 -3.78 38.68
C PHE A 216 -2.36 -2.84 39.87
N SER A 217 -2.37 -3.40 41.09
CA SER A 217 -2.39 -2.62 42.34
C SER A 217 -1.01 -2.04 42.70
N ALA A 218 0.07 -2.54 42.08
CA ALA A 218 1.43 -2.10 42.35
C ALA A 218 1.75 -0.82 41.54
N PRO A 219 1.92 0.35 42.19
CA PRO A 219 2.00 1.64 41.48
C PRO A 219 3.25 1.78 40.61
N LYS A 220 4.35 1.08 40.92
CA LYS A 220 5.57 1.07 40.09
C LYS A 220 5.33 0.38 38.74
N ILE A 221 4.60 -0.73 38.75
CA ILE A 221 4.30 -1.53 37.54
C ILE A 221 3.30 -0.78 36.66
N GLN A 222 2.26 -0.20 37.27
CA GLN A 222 1.26 0.61 36.56
C GLN A 222 1.91 1.79 35.82
N VAL A 223 2.79 2.55 36.49
CA VAL A 223 3.50 3.67 35.85
C VAL A 223 4.45 3.19 34.75
N ALA A 224 5.17 2.08 34.96
CA ALA A 224 6.06 1.54 33.93
C ALA A 224 5.30 1.13 32.65
N LEU A 225 4.13 0.48 32.79
CA LEU A 225 3.28 0.09 31.67
C LEU A 225 2.67 1.31 30.95
N ILE A 226 2.21 2.32 31.70
CA ILE A 226 1.67 3.56 31.12
C ILE A 226 2.75 4.32 30.35
N LEU A 227 3.96 4.46 30.91
CA LEU A 227 5.07 5.13 30.22
C LEU A 227 5.48 4.39 28.95
N THR A 228 5.50 3.06 29.00
CA THR A 228 5.80 2.22 27.82
C THR A 228 4.73 2.40 26.74
N GLY A 229 3.45 2.32 27.12
CA GLY A 229 2.33 2.55 26.22
C GLY A 229 2.30 3.96 25.63
N LEU A 230 2.60 4.99 26.44
CA LEU A 230 2.69 6.38 25.99
C LEU A 230 3.83 6.59 24.99
N THR A 231 5.00 6.00 25.27
CA THR A 231 6.17 6.09 24.37
C THR A 231 5.86 5.45 23.02
N LEU A 232 5.26 4.26 23.02
CA LEU A 232 4.81 3.58 21.81
C LEU A 232 3.73 4.37 21.08
N LEU A 233 2.76 4.95 21.79
CA LEU A 233 1.69 5.77 21.20
C LEU A 233 2.27 6.96 20.45
N VAL A 234 3.16 7.72 21.10
CA VAL A 234 3.78 8.91 20.50
C VAL A 234 4.62 8.51 19.28
N LEU A 235 5.48 7.49 19.40
CA LEU A 235 6.32 7.04 18.29
C LEU A 235 5.50 6.57 17.09
N THR A 236 4.46 5.77 17.34
CA THR A 236 3.59 5.20 16.30
C THR A 236 2.76 6.29 15.63
N THR A 237 2.23 7.24 16.40
CA THR A 237 1.47 8.38 15.87
C THR A 237 2.36 9.28 15.01
N VAL A 238 3.58 9.57 15.44
CA VAL A 238 4.54 10.35 14.62
C VAL A 238 4.84 9.62 13.32
N ARG A 239 5.11 8.31 13.37
CA ARG A 239 5.36 7.50 12.16
C ARG A 239 4.17 7.50 11.20
N MET A 240 2.96 7.39 11.74
CA MET A 240 1.71 7.43 10.99
C MET A 240 1.50 8.76 10.26
N LEU A 241 1.78 9.88 10.92
CA LEU A 241 1.64 11.21 10.33
C LEU A 241 2.70 11.52 9.25
N LEU A 242 3.83 10.80 9.25
CA LEU A 242 4.88 10.93 8.24
C LEU A 242 4.66 10.06 7.00
N LEU A 243 3.74 9.08 7.05
CA LEU A 243 3.42 8.24 5.90
C LEU A 243 2.45 8.96 4.95
N PRO A 244 2.50 8.66 3.64
CA PRO A 244 1.55 9.20 2.69
C PRO A 244 0.13 8.69 3.01
N GLN A 245 -0.85 9.59 2.94
CA GLN A 245 -2.25 9.32 3.26
C GLN A 245 -3.09 9.45 1.99
N LEU A 246 -3.97 8.47 1.75
CA LEU A 246 -5.02 8.58 0.74
C LEU A 246 -6.28 9.11 1.42
N LEU A 247 -6.89 10.14 0.85
CA LEU A 247 -8.16 10.74 1.30
C LEU A 247 -9.29 10.34 0.36
#